data_AF-A0A1S8ZLS2-F1
#
_entry.id   AF-A0A1S8ZLS2-F1
#
_cell.length_a   1.000
_cell.length_b   1.000
_cell.length_c   1.000
_cell.angle_alpha   90.00
_cell.angle_beta   90.00
_cell.angle_gamma   90.00
#
_symmetry.space_group_name_H-M   'P 1'
#
loop_
_entity.id
_entity.type
_entity.pdbx_description
1 polymer ?
#
loop_
_entity_poly.entity_id
_entity_poly.type
_entity_poly.pdbx_seq_one_letter_code
_entity_poly.pdbx_strand_id
1 'polypeptide(L)'
;TALQARAGTDFSGAGIIVCDTPSMLPIIPIRLSNDNWKRCSTIDSLLEISSVYSEFHDGFHVVSSNFEITLVAQYFSPPIVADMEIDRTKLFGGRYFAALFGSALSGVSATGIVSNSLGIAIFQHGKEVYFKKAS
;
A
#
# COMPACT_ATOMS: atom_id res chain seq x y z
N THR A 1 -3.66 11.44 5.73
CA THR A 1 -3.97 10.24 6.57
C THR A 1 -3.07 10.25 7.79
N ALA A 2 -3.40 9.50 8.86
CA ALA A 2 -2.61 9.45 10.09
C ALA A 2 -1.13 9.03 9.85
N LEU A 3 -0.91 8.15 8.86
CA LEU A 3 0.42 7.71 8.44
C LEU A 3 1.25 8.88 7.86
N GLN A 4 0.69 9.64 6.90
CA GLN A 4 1.39 10.80 6.32
C GLN A 4 1.68 11.89 7.36
N ALA A 5 0.76 12.14 8.29
CA ALA A 5 0.91 13.18 9.32
C ALA A 5 2.06 12.90 10.31
N ARG A 6 2.52 11.64 10.36
CA ARG A 6 3.58 11.17 11.26
C ARG A 6 4.82 10.68 10.50
N ALA A 7 4.82 10.78 9.18
CA ALA A 7 5.93 10.37 8.34
C ALA A 7 7.15 11.28 8.55
N GLY A 8 8.29 10.68 8.89
CA GLY A 8 9.58 11.37 9.00
C GLY A 8 10.27 11.57 7.66
N THR A 9 11.47 12.14 7.69
CA THR A 9 12.33 12.32 6.51
C THR A 9 12.85 11.00 5.94
N ASP A 10 12.89 9.96 6.75
CA ASP A 10 13.29 8.59 6.39
C ASP A 10 12.12 7.76 5.82
N PHE A 11 10.91 8.31 5.75
CA PHE A 11 9.76 7.61 5.19
C PHE A 11 9.88 7.47 3.66
N SER A 12 10.01 6.23 3.18
CA SER A 12 10.14 5.93 1.75
C SER A 12 8.80 5.93 1.01
N GLY A 13 7.71 5.73 1.74
CA GLY A 13 6.37 5.51 1.20
C GLY A 13 5.85 4.10 1.49
N ALA A 14 4.53 3.94 1.54
CA ALA A 14 3.87 2.67 1.82
C ALA A 14 2.81 2.36 0.76
N GLY A 15 2.71 1.09 0.36
CA GLY A 15 1.53 0.54 -0.31
C GLY A 15 0.70 -0.27 0.70
N ILE A 16 -0.62 -0.06 0.73
CA ILE A 16 -1.53 -0.74 1.65
C ILE A 16 -2.65 -1.42 0.84
N ILE A 17 -2.96 -2.67 1.21
CA ILE A 17 -4.11 -3.43 0.70
C ILE A 17 -5.00 -3.74 1.90
N VAL A 18 -6.27 -3.34 1.84
CA VAL A 18 -7.28 -3.71 2.85
C VAL A 18 -7.99 -4.97 2.35
N CYS A 19 -7.71 -6.11 2.98
CA CYS A 19 -8.23 -7.42 2.58
C CYS A 19 -8.21 -8.41 3.74
N ASP A 20 -9.35 -9.06 4.00
CA ASP A 20 -9.47 -10.07 5.06
C ASP A 20 -9.03 -11.48 4.62
N THR A 21 -8.89 -11.72 3.31
CA THR A 21 -8.54 -13.04 2.76
C THR A 21 -7.39 -12.93 1.75
N PRO A 22 -6.16 -12.63 2.22
CA PRO A 22 -5.03 -12.34 1.32
C PRO A 22 -4.53 -13.53 0.50
N SER A 23 -4.94 -14.76 0.81
CA SER A 23 -4.52 -15.98 0.11
C SER A 23 -4.90 -16.01 -1.37
N MET A 24 -5.86 -15.18 -1.78
CA MET A 24 -6.33 -15.06 -3.17
C MET A 24 -5.66 -13.90 -3.93
N LEU A 25 -4.85 -13.09 -3.26
CA LEU A 25 -4.19 -11.95 -3.89
C LEU A 25 -2.97 -12.42 -4.70
N PRO A 26 -2.69 -11.77 -5.84
CA PRO A 26 -1.47 -12.01 -6.62
C PRO A 26 -0.26 -11.35 -5.92
N ILE A 27 0.12 -11.93 -4.77
CA ILE A 27 1.22 -11.47 -3.92
C ILE A 27 2.26 -12.56 -3.69
N ILE A 28 3.51 -12.15 -3.50
CA ILE A 28 4.58 -13.00 -3.00
C ILE A 28 5.43 -12.20 -2.00
N PRO A 29 5.85 -12.80 -0.87
CA PRO A 29 6.71 -12.10 0.09
C PRO A 29 8.06 -11.75 -0.55
N ILE A 30 8.47 -10.48 -0.44
CA ILE A 30 9.79 -9.98 -0.87
C ILE A 30 10.89 -10.41 0.12
N ARG A 31 10.51 -10.64 1.37
CA ARG A 31 11.37 -11.11 2.47
C ARG A 31 10.79 -12.37 3.06
N LEU A 32 11.64 -13.37 3.30
CA LEU A 32 11.23 -14.67 3.84
C LEU A 32 11.14 -14.68 5.38
N SER A 33 11.76 -13.70 6.05
CA SER A 33 11.79 -13.57 7.51
C SER A 33 10.59 -12.76 8.01
N ASN A 34 9.73 -13.40 8.80
CA ASN A 34 8.60 -12.73 9.49
C ASN A 34 8.91 -12.38 10.97
N ASP A 35 10.09 -12.75 11.47
CA ASP A 35 10.18 -13.13 12.89
C ASP A 35 10.65 -12.06 13.88
N ASN A 36 11.06 -10.86 13.45
CA ASN A 36 11.68 -9.90 14.39
C ASN A 36 11.03 -8.51 14.47
N TRP A 37 9.91 -8.26 13.82
CA TRP A 37 9.27 -6.94 13.95
C TRP A 37 8.31 -6.91 15.14
N LYS A 38 8.54 -5.96 16.05
CA LYS A 38 7.74 -5.79 17.25
C LYS A 38 6.42 -5.11 16.87
N ARG A 39 5.30 -5.80 17.07
CA ARG A 39 3.99 -5.22 16.78
C ARG A 39 3.65 -4.15 17.82
N CYS A 40 3.56 -2.90 17.37
CA CYS A 40 3.03 -1.76 18.11
C CYS A 40 1.61 -1.46 17.60
N SER A 41 1.13 -0.22 17.73
CA SER A 41 -0.08 0.18 17.00
C SER A 41 0.15 0.05 15.49
N THR A 42 -0.89 -0.24 14.71
CA THR A 42 -0.79 -0.38 13.24
C THR A 42 -0.06 0.79 12.60
N ILE A 43 -0.33 2.02 13.03
CA ILE A 43 0.33 3.21 12.46
C ILE A 43 1.81 3.23 12.80
N ASP A 44 2.19 2.93 14.05
CA ASP A 44 3.61 2.91 14.44
C ASP A 44 4.38 1.84 13.66
N SER A 45 3.78 0.66 13.54
CA SER A 45 4.37 -0.44 12.79
C SER A 45 4.47 -0.14 11.30
N LEU A 46 3.45 0.48 10.70
CA LEU A 46 3.52 0.94 9.30
C LEU A 46 4.61 2.00 9.11
N LEU A 47 4.79 2.94 10.05
CA LEU A 47 5.86 3.94 9.99
C LEU A 47 7.23 3.28 10.04
N GLU A 48 7.44 2.37 10.98
CA GLU A 48 8.69 1.64 11.18
C GLU A 48 9.06 0.84 9.92
N ILE A 49 8.13 0.03 9.41
CA ILE A 49 8.42 -0.83 8.25
C ILE A 49 8.55 -0.04 6.94
N SER A 50 7.98 1.17 6.85
CA SER A 50 8.09 2.02 5.64
C SER A 50 9.32 2.93 5.62
N SER A 51 10.16 2.89 6.66
CA SER A 51 11.42 3.64 6.70
C SER A 51 12.40 3.10 5.66
N VAL A 52 13.16 3.96 4.98
CA VAL A 52 14.21 3.56 4.01
C VAL A 52 15.25 2.61 4.61
N TYR A 53 15.40 2.58 5.93
CA TYR A 53 16.33 1.70 6.64
C TYR A 53 15.74 0.33 6.97
N SER A 54 14.43 0.15 6.85
CA SER A 54 13.76 -1.12 7.10
C SER A 54 13.90 -2.06 5.91
N GLU A 55 14.16 -3.34 6.14
CA GLU A 55 14.17 -4.32 5.05
C GLU A 55 12.79 -4.57 4.43
N PHE A 56 11.73 -4.09 5.10
CA PHE A 56 10.33 -4.28 4.76
C PHE A 56 9.69 -3.09 4.01
N HIS A 57 10.45 -2.04 3.69
CA HIS A 57 9.91 -0.78 3.16
C HIS A 57 9.39 -0.85 1.73
N ASP A 58 9.71 -1.91 1.00
CA ASP A 58 9.30 -2.07 -0.38
C ASP A 58 8.09 -3.00 -0.54
N GLY A 59 7.32 -2.76 -1.60
CA GLY A 59 6.09 -3.47 -1.90
C GLY A 59 4.87 -2.93 -1.17
N PHE A 60 3.95 -3.84 -0.86
CA PHE A 60 2.67 -3.58 -0.19
C PHE A 60 2.58 -4.33 1.13
N HIS A 61 1.85 -3.74 2.07
CA HIS A 61 1.44 -4.39 3.31
C HIS A 61 -0.06 -4.67 3.23
N VAL A 62 -0.48 -5.81 3.78
CA VAL A 62 -1.89 -6.16 3.88
C VAL A 62 -2.37 -5.85 5.29
N VAL A 63 -3.52 -5.19 5.37
CA VAL A 63 -4.25 -4.97 6.61
C VAL A 63 -5.65 -5.58 6.52
N SER A 64 -6.17 -6.08 7.63
CA SER A 64 -7.56 -6.52 7.74
C SER A 64 -8.53 -5.33 7.73
N SER A 65 -9.83 -5.60 7.64
CA SER A 65 -10.90 -4.61 7.81
C SER A 65 -10.91 -3.94 9.19
N ASN A 66 -10.32 -4.60 10.20
CA ASN A 66 -10.08 -4.04 11.53
C ASN A 66 -8.76 -3.24 11.61
N PHE A 67 -8.09 -3.02 10.48
CA PHE A 67 -6.79 -2.35 10.36
C PHE A 67 -5.66 -3.03 11.13
N GLU A 68 -5.69 -4.35 11.27
CA GLU A 68 -4.55 -5.11 11.79
C GLU A 68 -3.62 -5.52 10.64
N ILE A 69 -2.31 -5.35 10.79
CA ILE A 69 -1.33 -5.77 9.78
C ILE A 69 -1.28 -7.30 9.74
N THR A 70 -1.59 -7.89 8.58
CA THR A 70 -1.60 -9.34 8.38
C THR A 70 -0.39 -9.82 7.59
N LEU A 71 0.08 -9.04 6.60
CA LEU A 71 1.27 -9.33 5.80
C LEU A 71 2.08 -8.04 5.57
N VAL A 72 3.40 -8.16 5.46
CA VAL A 72 4.30 -7.05 5.20
C VAL A 72 5.20 -7.33 4.01
N ALA A 73 5.68 -6.30 3.32
CA ALA A 73 6.66 -6.40 2.23
C ALA A 73 6.28 -7.42 1.14
N GLN A 74 5.06 -7.29 0.62
CA GLN A 74 4.54 -8.13 -0.44
C GLN A 74 4.81 -7.49 -1.81
N TYR A 75 5.41 -8.24 -2.72
CA TYR A 75 5.39 -7.88 -4.13
C TYR A 75 3.96 -8.14 -4.63
N PHE A 76 3.30 -7.09 -5.09
CA PHE A 76 1.91 -7.13 -5.52
C PHE A 76 1.82 -6.83 -7.01
N SER A 77 1.33 -7.80 -7.79
CA SER A 77 1.24 -7.72 -9.25
C SER A 77 -0.17 -8.07 -9.72
N PRO A 78 -1.14 -7.16 -9.54
CA PRO A 78 -2.50 -7.39 -10.01
C PRO A 78 -2.58 -7.43 -11.54
N PRO A 79 -3.54 -8.19 -12.10
CA PRO A 79 -3.79 -8.20 -13.53
C PRO A 79 -4.17 -6.80 -14.04
N ILE A 80 -3.75 -6.48 -15.26
CA ILE A 80 -4.10 -5.22 -15.92
C ILE A 80 -5.60 -5.21 -16.23
N VAL A 81 -6.28 -4.11 -15.88
CA VAL A 81 -7.67 -3.85 -16.27
C VAL A 81 -7.65 -2.86 -17.43
N ALA A 82 -8.00 -3.33 -18.64
CA ALA A 82 -7.82 -2.57 -19.87
C ALA A 82 -8.62 -1.26 -19.92
N ASP A 83 -9.84 -1.26 -19.40
CA ASP A 83 -10.78 -0.14 -19.50
C ASP A 83 -10.77 0.78 -18.27
N MET A 84 -9.67 0.76 -17.50
CA MET A 84 -9.53 1.59 -16.31
C MET A 84 -9.24 3.05 -16.68
N GLU A 85 -10.06 3.98 -16.20
CA GLU A 85 -9.80 5.41 -16.37
C GLU A 85 -8.59 5.84 -15.53
N ILE A 86 -7.57 6.38 -16.20
CA ILE A 86 -6.33 6.86 -15.58
C ILE A 86 -6.14 8.32 -15.94
N ASP A 87 -6.11 9.20 -14.95
CA ASP A 87 -5.80 10.61 -15.13
C ASP A 87 -4.32 10.86 -15.39
N ARG A 88 -3.88 10.74 -16.64
CA ARG A 88 -2.48 10.86 -17.08
C ARG A 88 -1.81 12.21 -16.81
N THR A 89 -2.51 13.19 -16.25
CA THR A 89 -1.93 14.49 -15.90
C THR A 89 -1.12 14.47 -14.61
N LYS A 90 -1.29 13.44 -13.76
CA LYS A 90 -0.54 13.31 -12.50
C LYS A 90 0.72 12.47 -12.69
N LEU A 91 1.69 12.67 -11.80
CA LEU A 91 2.86 11.80 -11.72
C LEU A 91 2.44 10.45 -11.14
N PHE A 92 2.81 9.34 -11.78
CA PHE A 92 2.52 8.00 -11.29
C PHE A 92 3.74 7.09 -11.45
N GLY A 93 3.83 6.09 -10.58
CA GLY A 93 4.82 5.01 -10.66
C GLY A 93 4.14 3.64 -10.58
N GLY A 94 4.92 2.56 -10.67
CA GLY A 94 4.40 1.19 -10.63
C GLY A 94 3.49 0.89 -9.44
N ARG A 95 3.81 1.44 -8.25
CA ARG A 95 2.98 1.31 -7.04
C ARG A 95 1.58 1.91 -7.20
N TYR A 96 1.44 2.98 -7.98
CA TYR A 96 0.13 3.57 -8.27
C TYR A 96 -0.74 2.61 -9.09
N PHE A 97 -0.20 2.05 -10.17
CA PHE A 97 -0.95 1.10 -11.01
C PHE A 97 -1.27 -0.19 -10.27
N ALA A 98 -0.34 -0.72 -9.47
CA ALA A 98 -0.61 -1.86 -8.62
C ALA A 98 -1.75 -1.59 -7.62
N ALA A 99 -1.79 -0.40 -7.00
CA ALA A 99 -2.90 -0.05 -6.13
C ALA A 99 -4.22 0.07 -6.91
N LEU A 100 -4.24 0.83 -8.01
CA LEU A 100 -5.42 1.04 -8.84
C LEU A 100 -6.02 -0.28 -9.34
N PHE A 101 -5.23 -1.10 -10.04
CA PHE A 101 -5.67 -2.40 -10.56
C PHE A 101 -6.02 -3.37 -9.43
N GLY A 102 -5.21 -3.37 -8.37
CA GLY A 102 -5.44 -4.19 -7.19
C GLY A 102 -6.75 -3.91 -6.48
N SER A 103 -7.22 -2.66 -6.49
CA SER A 103 -8.51 -2.28 -5.89
C SER A 103 -9.73 -2.83 -6.63
N ALA A 104 -9.55 -3.33 -7.86
CA ALA A 104 -10.61 -3.99 -8.62
C ALA A 104 -10.70 -5.51 -8.35
N LEU A 105 -9.76 -6.08 -7.60
CA LEU A 105 -9.78 -7.50 -7.26
C LEU A 105 -10.91 -7.81 -6.28
N SER A 106 -11.55 -8.96 -6.47
CA SER A 106 -12.54 -9.47 -5.52
C SER A 106 -11.90 -9.72 -4.16
N GLY A 107 -12.58 -9.32 -3.08
CA GLY A 107 -12.08 -9.43 -1.71
C GLY A 107 -11.14 -8.30 -1.27
N VAL A 108 -10.76 -7.37 -2.16
CA VAL A 108 -10.04 -6.14 -1.79
C VAL A 108 -11.05 -5.03 -1.52
N SER A 109 -11.10 -4.56 -0.26
CA SER A 109 -11.99 -3.47 0.14
C SER A 109 -11.49 -2.10 -0.32
N ALA A 110 -10.17 -1.92 -0.29
CA ALA A 110 -9.49 -0.73 -0.75
C ALA A 110 -8.00 -1.01 -0.94
N THR A 111 -7.35 -0.20 -1.77
CA THR A 111 -5.90 -0.05 -1.75
C THR A 111 -5.53 1.40 -1.53
N GLY A 112 -4.33 1.64 -1.01
CA GLY A 112 -3.82 2.98 -0.81
C GLY A 112 -2.33 3.04 -1.01
N ILE A 113 -1.86 4.20 -1.43
CA ILE A 113 -0.43 4.52 -1.47
C ILE A 113 -0.22 5.85 -0.76
N VAL A 114 0.91 5.95 -0.09
CA VAL A 114 1.39 7.20 0.48
C VAL A 114 2.89 7.31 0.24
N SER A 115 3.36 8.47 -0.17
CA SER A 115 4.79 8.78 -0.28
C SER A 115 5.03 10.28 -0.18
N ASN A 116 6.26 10.67 0.12
CA ASN A 116 6.65 12.08 0.19
C ASN A 116 6.69 12.76 -1.18
N SER A 117 6.84 12.01 -2.28
CA SER A 117 6.89 12.56 -3.63
C SER A 117 5.52 12.69 -4.29
N LEU A 118 4.66 11.66 -4.17
CA LEU A 118 3.34 11.65 -4.78
C LEU A 118 2.27 12.29 -3.89
N GLY A 119 2.37 12.10 -2.59
CA GLY A 119 1.29 12.34 -1.63
C GLY A 119 0.50 11.07 -1.36
N ILE A 120 -0.82 11.17 -1.24
CA ILE A 120 -1.73 10.06 -0.92
C ILE A 120 -2.66 9.81 -2.10
N ALA A 121 -2.87 8.53 -2.44
CA ALA A 121 -3.98 8.09 -3.28
C ALA A 121 -4.68 6.89 -2.64
N ILE A 122 -6.01 6.85 -2.71
CA ILE A 122 -6.84 5.73 -2.23
C ILE A 122 -7.74 5.28 -3.37
N PHE A 123 -7.85 3.97 -3.54
CA PHE A 123 -8.63 3.36 -4.62
C PHE A 123 -9.62 2.35 -4.08
N GLN A 124 -10.80 2.31 -4.68
CA GLN A 124 -11.85 1.32 -4.42
C GLN A 124 -12.51 0.94 -5.74
N HIS A 125 -12.73 -0.36 -5.95
CA HIS A 125 -13.40 -0.89 -7.14
C HIS A 125 -12.82 -0.37 -8.46
N GLY A 126 -11.49 -0.26 -8.55
CA GLY A 126 -10.80 0.24 -9.73
C GLY A 126 -10.89 1.76 -9.94
N LYS A 127 -11.28 2.54 -8.92
CA LYS A 127 -11.41 4.00 -9.05
C LYS A 127 -10.60 4.71 -7.99
N GLU A 128 -9.95 5.81 -8.36
CA GLU A 128 -9.38 6.75 -7.40
C GLU A 128 -10.51 7.49 -6.68
N VAL A 129 -10.68 7.24 -5.40
CA VAL A 129 -11.73 7.87 -4.56
C VAL A 129 -11.19 9.02 -3.73
N TYR A 130 -9.86 9.13 -3.59
CA TYR A 130 -9.20 10.21 -2.90
C TYR A 130 -7.78 10.41 -3.43
N PHE A 131 -7.40 11.66 -3.65
CA PHE A 131 -6.03 12.05 -3.97
C PHE A 131 -5.65 13.33 -3.23
N LYS A 132 -4.46 13.36 -2.65
CA LYS A 132 -3.85 14.56 -2.07
C LYS A 132 -2.38 14.59 -2.47
N LYS A 133 -2.00 15.58 -3.26
CA LYS A 133 -0.60 15.80 -3.66
C LYS A 133 0.28 16.07 -2.43
N ALA A 134 1.53 15.61 -2.47
CA ALA A 134 2.54 16.04 -1.50
C ALA A 134 2.67 17.58 -1.52
N SER A 135 2.89 18.16 -0.33
CA SER A 135 3.06 19.60 -0.11
C SER A 135 4.52 19.96 -0.06
#